data_AF-A0A060BS32-F1
#
_entry.id   AF-A0A060BS32-F1
#
_cell.length_a   1.000
_cell.length_b   1.000
_cell.length_c   1.000
_cell.angle_alpha   90.00
_cell.angle_beta   90.00
_cell.angle_gamma   90.00
#
_symmetry.space_group_name_H-M   'P 1'
#
loop_
_entity.id
_entity.type
_entity.pdbx_description
1 polymer ?
#
loop_
_entity_poly.entity_id
_entity_poly.type
_entity_poly.pdbx_seq_one_letter_code
_entity_poly.pdbx_strand_id
1 'polypeptide(L)' 'MLFFFAEHPNVKLFITQGGLQSTEEAIAAHKPIIGIPFHSDQTSNVDTCVKYGMGKMLDLE' A
#
# COMPACT_ATOMS: atom_id res chain seq x y z
N MET A 1 1.61 -8.66 11.36
CA MET A 1 1.61 -7.92 12.64
C MET A 1 0.60 -6.80 12.45
N LEU A 2 -0.64 -6.99 12.93
CA LEU A 2 -1.78 -6.10 12.65
C LEU A 2 -1.49 -4.67 13.11
N PHE A 3 -1.16 -3.77 12.18
CA PHE A 3 -1.12 -2.35 12.52
C PHE A 3 -2.54 -1.78 12.55
N PHE A 4 -3.04 -1.54 13.77
CA PHE A 4 -4.36 -0.93 14.06
C PHE A 4 -4.60 0.47 13.43
N PHE A 5 -3.60 1.09 12.78
CA PHE A 5 -3.79 2.42 12.20
C PHE A 5 -4.76 2.40 11.01
N ALA A 6 -4.84 1.30 10.25
CA ALA A 6 -5.66 1.23 9.04
C ALA A 6 -7.17 1.31 9.35
N GLU A 7 -7.58 0.88 10.55
CA GLU A 7 -8.97 0.89 10.99
C GLU A 7 -9.44 2.24 11.57
N HIS A 8 -8.52 3.19 11.78
CA HIS A 8 -8.92 4.48 12.35
C HIS A 8 -9.73 5.31 11.33
N PRO A 9 -10.89 5.88 11.70
CA PRO A 9 -11.81 6.53 10.75
C PRO A 9 -11.20 7.75 10.05
N ASN A 10 -10.22 8.41 10.68
CA ASN A 10 -9.54 9.57 10.11
C ASN A 10 -8.43 9.20 9.10
N VAL A 11 -8.03 7.93 9.02
CA VAL A 11 -7.04 7.48 8.05
C VAL A 11 -7.74 7.26 6.71
N LYS A 12 -7.27 7.96 5.68
CA LYS A 12 -7.88 7.98 4.34
C LYS A 12 -6.98 7.44 3.23
N LEU A 13 -5.68 7.31 3.51
CA LEU A 13 -4.66 6.99 2.52
C LEU A 13 -3.49 6.32 3.24
N PHE A 14 -2.89 5.33 2.60
CA PHE A 14 -1.70 4.68 3.12
C PHE A 14 -0.53 4.82 2.15
N ILE A 15 0.58 5.41 2.60
CA ILE A 15 1.81 5.56 1.82
C ILE A 15 2.79 4.49 2.32
N THR A 16 3.27 3.63 1.43
CA THR A 16 4.10 2.47 1.79
C THR A 16 5.14 2.18 0.73
N GLN A 17 6.20 1.48 1.12
CA GLN A 17 7.17 0.98 0.15
C GLN A 17 6.62 -0.17 -0.72
N GLY A 18 5.53 -0.83 -0.32
CA GLY A 18 5.06 -2.04 -1.00
C GLY A 18 5.33 -3.34 -0.24
N GLY A 19 5.48 -3.27 1.09
CA GLY A 19 5.63 -4.47 1.91
C GLY A 19 4.34 -5.27 1.91
N LEU A 20 4.42 -6.59 1.75
CA LEU A 20 3.25 -7.47 1.62
C LEU A 20 2.24 -7.28 2.77
N GLN A 21 2.69 -7.38 4.02
CA GLN A 21 1.80 -7.27 5.18
C GLN A 21 1.09 -5.91 5.27
N SER A 22 1.83 -4.81 5.05
CA SER A 22 1.24 -3.47 5.11
C SER A 22 0.27 -3.22 3.96
N THR A 23 0.51 -3.87 2.82
CA THR A 23 -0.38 -3.82 1.65
C THR A 23 -1.67 -4.58 1.93
N GLU A 24 -1.60 -5.79 2.48
CA GLU A 24 -2.77 -6.59 2.86
C GLU A 24 -3.66 -5.87 3.89
N GLU A 25 -3.05 -5.18 4.86
CA GLU A 25 -3.79 -4.39 5.85
C GLU A 25 -4.53 -3.20 5.23
N ALA A 26 -3.89 -2.47 4.32
CA ALA A 26 -4.55 -1.36 3.62
C ALA A 26 -5.70 -1.86 2.75
N ILE A 27 -5.54 -3.02 2.10
CA ILE A 27 -6.60 -3.67 1.32
C ILE A 27 -7.75 -4.08 2.23
N ALA A 28 -7.48 -4.77 3.35
CA ALA A 28 -8.50 -5.20 4.31
C ALA A 28 -9.30 -4.01 4.88
N ALA A 29 -8.62 -2.91 5.17
CA ALA A 29 -9.23 -1.67 5.65
C ALA A 29 -9.87 -0.80 4.54
N HIS A 30 -9.85 -1.27 3.28
CA HIS A 30 -10.35 -0.55 2.10
C HIS A 30 -9.75 0.87 1.97
N LYS A 31 -8.47 1.02 2.31
CA LYS A 31 -7.74 2.28 2.20
C LYS A 31 -6.91 2.27 0.92
N PRO A 32 -7.01 3.32 0.08
CA PRO A 32 -6.17 3.41 -1.11
C PRO A 32 -4.70 3.53 -0.73
N ILE A 33 -3.83 3.07 -1.62
CA ILE A 33 -2.39 2.95 -1.38
C ILE A 33 -1.62 3.89 -2.33
N ILE A 34 -0.58 4.55 -1.82
CA ILE A 34 0.50 5.13 -2.63
C ILE A 34 1.76 4.32 -2.34
N GLY A 35 2.24 3.60 -3.35
CA GLY A 35 3.43 2.77 -3.27
C GLY A 35 4.69 3.51 -3.76
N ILE A 36 5.74 3.49 -2.96
CA ILE A 36 7.08 4.02 -3.30
C ILE A 36 8.09 2.88 -3.15
N PRO A 37 8.19 1.99 -4.15
CA PRO A 37 9.06 0.82 -4.05
C PRO A 37 10.53 1.21 -4.06
N PHE A 38 11.30 0.59 -3.18
CA PHE A 38 12.76 0.81 -3.12
C PHE A 38 13.53 -0.41 -3.62
N HIS A 39 13.11 -1.63 -3.27
CA HIS A 39 13.88 -2.84 -3.59
C HIS A 39 12.99 -4.09 -3.76
N SER A 40 13.44 -5.05 -4.58
CA SER A 40 12.93 -6.43 -4.62
C SER A 40 11.44 -6.55 -5.02
N ASP A 41 10.68 -7.31 -4.25
CA ASP A 41 9.28 -7.70 -4.40
C ASP A 41 8.30 -6.54 -4.18
N GLN A 42 8.78 -5.43 -3.63
CA GLN A 42 8.01 -4.23 -3.37
C GLN A 42 7.37 -3.67 -4.64
N THR A 43 8.13 -3.61 -5.74
CA THR A 43 7.62 -3.13 -7.03
C THR A 43 6.46 -4.00 -7.52
N SER A 44 6.59 -5.33 -7.44
CA SER A 44 5.54 -6.27 -7.83
C SER A 44 4.29 -6.15 -6.97
N ASN A 45 4.45 -5.95 -5.66
CA ASN A 45 3.33 -5.76 -4.74
C ASN A 45 2.58 -4.45 -5.03
N VAL A 46 3.31 -3.34 -5.24
CA VAL A 46 2.72 -2.05 -5.60
C VAL A 46 2.04 -2.12 -6.96
N ASP A 47 2.69 -2.69 -7.96
CA ASP A 47 2.14 -2.87 -9.32
C ASP A 47 0.86 -3.70 -9.29
N THR A 48 0.80 -4.75 -8.47
CA THR A 48 -0.43 -5.52 -8.23
C THR A 48 -1.54 -4.63 -7.69
N CYS A 49 -1.25 -3.76 -6.72
CA CYS A 49 -2.24 -2.82 -6.18
C CYS A 49 -2.73 -1.81 -7.24
N VAL A 50 -1.82 -1.31 -8.08
CA VAL A 50 -2.16 -0.40 -9.18
C VAL A 50 -3.05 -1.10 -10.21
N LYS A 51 -2.71 -2.34 -10.59
CA LYS A 51 -3.48 -3.16 -11.55
C LYS A 51 -4.93 -3.38 -11.13
N TYR A 52 -5.18 -3.55 -9.83
CA TYR A 52 -6.53 -3.70 -9.28
C TYR A 52 -7.21 -2.37 -8.93
N GLY A 53 -6.61 -1.23 -9.28
CA GLY A 53 -7.18 0.10 -8.99
C GLY A 53 -7.19 0.46 -7.51
N MET A 54 -6.40 -0.24 -6.68
CA MET A 54 -6.31 -0.03 -5.24
C MET A 54 -5.31 1.06 -4.84
N GLY A 55 -4.51 1.55 -5.79
CA GLY A 55 -3.50 2.55 -5.49
C GLY A 55 -2.77 3.13 -6.70
N LYS A 56 -1.73 3.92 -6.42
CA LYS A 56 -0.80 4.46 -7.41
C LYS A 56 0.64 4.16 -7.00
N MET A 57 1.49 3.89 -7.98
CA MET A 57 2.94 3.85 -7.79
C MET A 57 3.52 5.25 -8.00
N LEU A 58 4.49 5.62 -7.18
CA LEU A 58 5.34 6.79 -7.38
C LEU A 58 6.78 6.30 -7.50
N ASP A 59 7.42 6.70 -8.59
CA ASP A 59 8.85 6.52 -8.77
C ASP A 59 9.56 7.76 -8.18
N LEU A 60 10.59 7.53 -7.37
CA LEU A 60 11.50 8.57 -6.91
C LEU A 60 12.67 8.61 -7.89
N GLU A 61 12.58 9.46 -8.91
CA GLU A 61 13.72 9.88 -9.72
C GLU A 61 14.67 10.78 -8.92
#